data_AF-A0A9E1RGI0-F1
#
_entry.id   AF-A0A9E1RGI0-F1
#
_cell.length_a   1.000
_cell.length_b   1.000
_cell.length_c   1.000
_cell.angle_alpha   90.00
_cell.angle_beta   90.00
_cell.angle_gamma   90.00
#
_symmetry.space_group_name_H-M   'P 1'
#
loop_
_entity.id
_entity.type
_entity.pdbx_description
1 polymer ?
#
loop_
_entity_poly.entity_id
_entity_poly.type
_entity_poly.pdbx_seq_one_letter_code
_entity_poly.pdbx_strand_id
1 'polypeptide(L)' 'MFKYQLRPEIRKQLKDPDGFEKGLNAVFLGLTVCMAGVALMLILYFNKPEHVLHPTWILLLGFAIAGYGEYKKFRCK' A
#
# COMPACT_ATOMS: atom_id res chain seq x y z
N MET A 1 8.04 -7.23 7.07
CA MET A 1 7.92 -6.87 5.64
C MET A 1 7.44 -8.12 4.91
N PHE A 2 6.27 -8.08 4.27
CA PHE A 2 5.63 -9.28 3.73
C PHE A 2 6.56 -9.98 2.73
N LYS A 3 6.83 -11.28 2.93
CA LYS A 3 7.61 -12.11 1.99
C LYS A 3 6.63 -12.73 1.00
N TYR A 4 6.55 -12.18 -0.20
CA TYR A 4 5.71 -12.72 -1.27
C TYR A 4 6.59 -13.45 -2.26
N GLN A 5 6.53 -14.78 -2.29
CA GLN A 5 7.14 -15.54 -3.38
C GLN A 5 6.19 -15.50 -4.57
N LEU A 6 6.60 -14.82 -5.65
CA LEU A 6 5.90 -14.93 -6.91
C LEU A 6 5.93 -16.37 -7.40
N ARG A 7 4.78 -16.87 -7.84
CA ARG A 7 4.68 -18.19 -8.46
C ARG A 7 5.68 -18.23 -9.64
N PRO A 8 6.49 -19.29 -9.78
CA PRO A 8 7.57 -19.34 -10.77
C PRO A 8 7.09 -19.13 -12.22
N GLU A 9 5.83 -19.46 -12.52
CA GLU A 9 5.16 -19.18 -13.79
C GLU A 9 5.09 -17.68 -14.12
N ILE A 10 4.72 -16.85 -13.13
CA ILE A 10 4.63 -15.40 -13.29
C ILE A 10 6.03 -14.79 -13.35
N ARG A 11 6.97 -15.35 -12.58
CA ARG A 11 8.37 -14.89 -12.57
C ARG A 11 9.06 -15.00 -13.94
N LYS A 12 8.69 -16.00 -14.75
CA LYS A 12 9.19 -16.20 -16.13
C LYS A 12 8.58 -15.23 -17.15
N GLN A 13 7.44 -14.62 -16.84
CA GLN A 13 6.73 -13.69 -17.74
C GLN A 13 7.08 -12.21 -17.47
N LEU A 14 7.76 -11.92 -16.35
CA LEU A 14 8.10 -10.57 -15.92
C LEU A 14 9.49 -10.16 -16.40
N LYS A 15 9.63 -8.91 -16.84
CA LYS A 15 10.91 -8.32 -17.21
C LYS A 15 11.90 -8.24 -16.04
N ASP A 16 11.43 -7.85 -14.85
CA ASP A 16 12.22 -7.78 -13.61
C ASP A 16 11.40 -8.28 -12.41
N PRO A 17 11.50 -9.57 -12.06
CA PRO A 17 10.68 -10.16 -11.02
C PRO A 17 10.97 -9.62 -9.61
N ASP A 18 12.21 -9.23 -9.32
CA ASP A 18 12.58 -8.70 -8.01
C ASP A 18 12.10 -7.25 -7.84
N GLY A 19 12.14 -6.47 -8.94
CA GLY A 19 11.53 -5.16 -9.01
C GLY A 19 10.00 -5.20 -8.82
N PHE A 20 9.34 -6.20 -9.41
CA PHE A 20 7.90 -6.42 -9.27
C PHE A 20 7.51 -6.82 -7.83
N GLU A 21 8.28 -7.70 -7.18
CA GLU A 21 8.06 -8.06 -5.77
C GLU A 21 8.17 -6.83 -4.85
N LYS A 22 9.18 -5.99 -5.06
CA LYS A 22 9.33 -4.72 -4.33
C LYS A 22 8.14 -3.78 -4.56
N GLY A 23 7.62 -3.71 -5.79
CA GLY A 23 6.42 -2.94 -6.11
C GLY A 23 5.19 -3.47 -5.38
N LEU A 24 4.99 -4.79 -5.37
CA LEU A 24 3.93 -5.46 -4.61
C LEU A 24 4.00 -5.16 -3.11
N ASN A 25 5.19 -5.23 -2.53
CA ASN A 25 5.40 -4.93 -1.12
C ASN A 25 5.03 -3.47 -0.79
N ALA A 26 5.40 -2.53 -1.67
CA ALA A 26 5.02 -1.14 -1.54
C ALA A 26 3.49 -0.94 -1.63
N VAL A 27 2.81 -1.61 -2.57
CA VAL A 27 1.34 -1.58 -2.66
C VAL A 27 0.69 -2.05 -1.36
N PHE A 28 1.12 -3.19 -0.81
CA PHE A 28 0.58 -3.71 0.44
C PHE A 28 0.88 -2.82 1.64
N LEU A 29 2.06 -2.21 1.67
CA LEU A 29 2.40 -1.25 2.72
C LEU A 29 1.52 -0.01 2.63
N GLY A 30 1.33 0.56 1.45
CA GLY A 30 0.42 1.69 1.22
C GLY A 30 -1.02 1.37 1.63
N LEU A 31 -1.53 0.19 1.26
CA LEU A 31 -2.85 -0.29 1.68
C LEU A 31 -2.95 -0.44 3.21
N THR A 32 -1.93 -1.00 3.85
CA THR A 32 -1.91 -1.16 5.32
C THR A 32 -1.96 0.21 6.01
N VAL A 33 -1.21 1.19 5.50
CA VAL A 33 -1.22 2.57 6.01
C VAL A 33 -2.61 3.21 5.84
N CYS A 34 -3.25 3.02 4.68
CA CYS A 34 -4.61 3.51 4.47
C CYS A 34 -5.61 2.86 5.46
N MET A 35 -5.55 1.55 5.63
CA MET A 35 -6.43 0.82 6.56
C MET A 35 -6.22 1.27 8.01
N ALA A 36 -4.98 1.51 8.42
CA ALA A 36 -4.68 2.08 9.74
C ALA A 36 -5.23 3.50 9.89
N GLY A 37 -5.13 4.33 8.84
CA GLY A 37 -5.74 5.66 8.79
C GLY A 37 -7.26 5.62 8.99
N VAL A 38 -7.96 4.73 8.27
CA VAL A 38 -9.41 4.54 8.41
C VAL A 38 -9.77 4.04 9.81
N ALA A 39 -9.01 3.09 10.38
CA ALA A 39 -9.23 2.61 11.73
C ALA A 39 -9.10 3.73 12.77
N LEU A 40 -8.09 4.61 12.63
CA LEU A 40 -7.94 5.80 13.46
C LEU A 40 -9.13 6.76 13.32
N MET A 41 -9.62 6.98 12.09
CA MET A 41 -10.82 7.80 11.86
C MET A 41 -12.06 7.22 12.55
N LEU A 42 -12.25 5.90 12.50
CA LEU A 42 -13.33 5.22 13.21
C LEU A 42 -13.22 5.38 14.74
N ILE A 43 -12.02 5.24 15.30
CA ILE A 43 -11.79 5.45 16.74
C ILE A 43 -12.10 6.90 17.13
N LEU A 44 -11.68 7.87 16.31
CA LEU A 44 -11.97 9.28 16.52
C LEU A 44 -13.46 9.58 16.38
N TYR A 45 -14.17 8.89 15.48
CA TYR A 45 -15.60 9.10 15.29
C TYR A 45 -16.41 8.84 16.56
N PHE A 46 -16.05 7.81 17.32
CA PHE A 46 -16.72 7.48 18.58
C PHE A 46 -16.22 8.30 19.79
N ASN A 47 -14.97 8.78 19.78
CA ASN A 47 -14.40 9.46 20.95
C ASN A 47 -14.36 11.00 20.83
N LYS A 48 -14.07 11.53 19.65
CA LYS A 48 -13.86 12.95 19.34
C LYS A 48 -14.22 13.25 17.87
N PRO A 49 -15.52 13.31 17.52
CA PRO A 49 -15.98 13.40 16.14
C PRO A 49 -15.44 14.63 15.38
N GLU A 50 -15.18 15.72 16.08
CA GLU A 50 -14.56 16.94 15.53
C GLU A 50 -13.15 16.72 14.95
N HIS A 51 -12.45 15.68 15.39
CA HIS A 51 -11.08 15.37 14.94
C HIS A 51 -11.01 14.22 13.92
N VAL A 52 -12.14 13.65 13.51
CA VAL A 52 -12.20 12.49 12.59
C VAL A 52 -11.42 12.70 11.30
N LEU A 53 -11.38 13.93 10.78
CA LEU A 53 -10.71 14.24 9.52
C LEU A 53 -9.21 14.57 9.67
N HIS A 54 -8.69 14.73 10.89
CA HIS A 54 -7.26 15.04 11.10
C HIS A 54 -6.29 14.02 10.45
N PRO A 55 -6.51 12.69 10.54
CA PRO A 55 -5.60 11.72 9.94
C PRO A 55 -5.79 11.55 8.42
N THR A 56 -6.49 12.45 7.72
CA THR A 56 -6.64 12.40 6.25
C THR A 56 -5.29 12.39 5.52
N TRP A 57 -4.29 13.07 6.08
CA TRP A 57 -2.92 13.04 5.55
C TRP A 57 -2.31 11.63 5.50
N ILE A 58 -2.68 10.76 6.44
CA ILE A 58 -2.23 9.35 6.48
C ILE A 58 -2.78 8.58 5.27
N LEU A 59 -4.04 8.86 4.89
CA LEU A 59 -4.64 8.26 3.68
C LEU A 59 -3.90 8.72 2.43
N LEU A 60 -3.64 10.02 2.29
CA LEU A 60 -2.88 10.55 1.15
C LEU A 60 -1.50 9.91 1.03
N LEU A 61 -0.81 9.73 2.17
CA LEU A 61 0.50 9.10 2.23
C LEU A 61 0.43 7.60 1.86
N GLY A 62 -0.58 6.88 2.37
CA GLY A 62 -0.83 5.49 2.00
C GLY A 62 -1.13 5.32 0.50
N PHE A 63 -1.94 6.20 -0.07
CA PHE A 63 -2.22 6.21 -1.52
C PHE A 63 -0.98 6.56 -2.35
N ALA A 64 -0.14 7.49 -1.90
CA ALA A 64 1.12 7.81 -2.60
C ALA A 64 2.07 6.60 -2.63
N ILE A 65 2.21 5.89 -1.51
CA ILE A 65 3.02 4.67 -1.43
C ILE A 65 2.44 3.57 -2.33
N ALA A 66 1.11 3.38 -2.32
CA ALA A 66 0.46 2.39 -3.16
C ALA A 66 0.60 2.73 -4.66
N GLY A 67 0.44 4.00 -5.03
CA GLY A 67 0.65 4.49 -6.40
C GLY A 67 2.08 4.30 -6.87
N TYR A 68 3.07 4.57 -6.02
CA TYR A 68 4.48 4.27 -6.30
C TYR A 68 4.71 2.76 -6.51
N GLY A 69 4.08 1.93 -5.67
CA GLY A 69 4.13 0.47 -5.81
C GLY A 69 3.56 -0.02 -7.14
N GLU A 70 2.40 0.50 -7.56
CA GLU A 70 1.80 0.16 -8.85
C GLU A 70 2.62 0.65 -10.04
N TYR A 71 3.16 1.88 -9.98
CA TYR A 71 4.07 2.39 -11.01
C TYR A 71 5.30 1.48 -11.17
N LYS A 72 5.88 1.04 -10.05
CA LYS A 72 7.02 0.13 -10.05
C LYS A 72 6.66 -1.24 -10.60
N LYS A 73 5.49 -1.79 -10.24
CA LYS A 73 4.97 -3.03 -10.84
C LYS A 73 4.81 -2.90 -12.35
N PHE A 74 4.26 -1.79 -12.84
CA PHE A 74 4.06 -1.55 -14.28
C PHE A 74 5.39 -1.48 -15.04
N ARG A 75 6.42 -0.86 -14.46
CA ARG A 75 7.76 -0.77 -15.08
C ARG A 75 8.52 -2.09 -15.10
N CYS A 76 8.30 -2.94 -14.10
CA CYS A 76 8.99 -4.22 -13.92
C CYS A 76 8.22 -5.42 -14.50
N LYS A 77 6.99 -5.18 -14.99
CA LYS A 77 6.20 -6.14 -15.76
C LYS A 77 6.78 -6.27 -17.16
#